data_AF-A0A382ZXT7-F1
#
_entry.id   AF-A0A382ZXT7-F1
#
_cell.length_a   1.000
_cell.length_b   1.000
_cell.length_c   1.000
_cell.angle_alpha   90.00
_cell.angle_beta   90.00
_cell.angle_gamma   90.00
#
_symmetry.space_group_name_H-M   'P 1'
#
loop_
_entity.id
_entity.type
_entity.pdbx_description
1 polymer ?
#
loop_
_entity_poly.entity_id
_entity_poly.type
_entity_poly.pdbx_seq_one_letter_code
_entity_poly.pdbx_strand_id
1 'polypeptide(L)'
;MFLPVPEQMERIREGTVEIVPEDELIEKLERSRAEDKPLVVKQGFDPTRPDLHIGHAVSIQKLRTFQELGHDVVFVMGTFTA
;
A
#
# COMPACT_ATOMS: atom_id res chain seq x y z
N MET A 1 15.45 2.31 7.59
CA MET A 1 16.11 1.24 6.80
C MET A 1 15.05 0.19 6.49
N PHE A 2 14.79 -0.06 5.21
CA PHE A 2 13.78 -1.02 4.78
C PHE A 2 14.12 -2.45 5.22
N LEU A 3 13.11 -3.19 5.69
CA LEU A 3 13.24 -4.62 5.99
C LEU A 3 13.67 -5.42 4.75
N PRO A 4 14.22 -6.63 4.89
CA PRO A 4 14.46 -7.53 3.76
C PRO A 4 13.17 -7.75 2.95
N VAL A 5 13.28 -7.77 1.62
CA VAL A 5 12.12 -7.90 0.72
C VAL A 5 11.24 -9.13 1.03
N PRO A 6 11.80 -10.31 1.39
CA PRO A 6 10.97 -11.44 1.81
C PRO A 6 10.09 -11.16 3.03
N GLU A 7 10.60 -10.44 4.04
CA GLU A 7 9.84 -10.05 5.24
C GLU A 7 8.78 -9.00 4.92
N GLN A 8 9.10 -8.05 4.02
CA GLN A 8 8.12 -7.09 3.53
C GLN A 8 6.97 -7.80 2.80
N MET A 9 7.30 -8.73 1.91
CA MET A 9 6.32 -9.51 1.15
C MET A 9 5.46 -10.39 2.05
N GLU A 10 5.99 -10.98 3.12
CA GLU A 10 5.20 -11.72 4.11
C GLU A 10 4.07 -10.86 4.69
N ARG A 11 4.42 -9.66 5.19
CA ARG A 11 3.43 -8.72 5.76
C ARG A 11 2.47 -8.16 4.72
N ILE A 12 2.94 -7.94 3.49
CA ILE A 12 2.09 -7.43 2.41
C ILE A 12 1.09 -8.50 1.95
N ARG A 13 1.50 -9.78 1.85
CA ARG A 13 0.61 -10.90 1.48
C ARG A 13 -0.44 -11.21 2.53
N GLU A 14 -0.15 -11.01 3.82
CA GLU A 14 -1.10 -11.31 4.89
C GLU A 14 -2.44 -10.57 4.71
N GLY A 15 -3.54 -11.30 4.57
CA GLY A 15 -4.88 -10.72 4.36
C GLY A 15 -5.11 -10.07 2.99
N THR A 16 -4.16 -10.20 2.05
CA THR A 16 -4.32 -9.74 0.66
C THR A 16 -4.84 -10.89 -0.20
N VAL A 17 -5.90 -10.65 -0.97
CA VAL A 17 -6.50 -11.66 -1.85
C VAL A 17 -5.60 -11.96 -3.05
N GLU A 18 -5.01 -10.92 -3.64
CA GLU A 18 -4.21 -11.03 -4.86
C GLU A 18 -3.22 -9.86 -4.96
N ILE A 19 -2.05 -10.12 -5.55
CA ILE A 19 -1.03 -9.11 -5.89
C ILE A 19 -0.69 -9.28 -7.38
N VAL A 20 -0.86 -8.22 -8.16
CA VAL A 20 -0.71 -8.29 -9.63
C VAL A 20 0.09 -7.10 -10.19
N PRO A 21 1.22 -7.35 -10.90
CA PRO A 21 2.03 -8.56 -10.87
C PRO A 21 2.84 -8.65 -9.56
N GLU A 22 2.94 -9.84 -8.98
CA GLU A 22 3.67 -10.03 -7.73
C GLU A 22 5.19 -9.83 -7.89
N ASP A 23 5.76 -10.32 -8.99
CA ASP A 23 7.19 -10.15 -9.30
C ASP A 23 7.56 -8.67 -9.47
N GLU A 24 6.67 -7.87 -10.07
CA GLU A 24 6.89 -6.42 -10.23
C GLU A 24 6.90 -5.68 -8.89
N LEU A 25 6.09 -6.14 -7.91
CA LEU A 25 6.14 -5.59 -6.56
C LEU A 25 7.47 -5.93 -5.88
N ILE A 26 7.98 -7.16 -6.03
CA ILE A 26 9.28 -7.57 -5.49
C ILE A 26 10.39 -6.68 -6.07
N GLU A 27 10.44 -6.50 -7.38
CA GLU A 27 11.42 -5.62 -8.04
C GLU A 27 11.35 -4.17 -7.53
N LYS A 28 10.13 -3.66 -7.30
CA LYS A 28 9.92 -2.32 -6.71
C LYS A 28 10.47 -2.22 -5.29
N LEU A 29 10.25 -3.23 -4.45
CA LEU A 29 10.76 -3.27 -3.08
C LEU A 29 12.28 -3.39 -3.04
N GLU A 30 12.88 -4.19 -3.93
CA GLU A 30 14.32 -4.30 -4.08
C GLU A 30 14.94 -2.96 -4.47
N ARG A 31 14.38 -2.29 -5.48
CA ARG A 31 14.81 -0.96 -5.90
C ARG A 31 14.64 0.07 -4.78
N SER A 32 13.49 0.06 -4.11
CA SER A 32 13.20 0.95 -2.97
C SER A 32 14.27 0.82 -1.88
N ARG A 33 14.66 -0.41 -1.56
CA ARG A 33 15.71 -0.70 -0.58
C ARG A 33 17.11 -0.32 -1.07
N ALA A 34 17.43 -0.58 -2.34
CA ALA A 34 18.74 -0.27 -2.92
C ALA A 34 18.98 1.25 -3.04
N GLU A 35 17.93 2.00 -3.35
CA GLU A 35 17.98 3.47 -3.54
C GLU A 35 17.65 4.25 -2.26
N ASP A 36 17.33 3.55 -1.16
CA ASP A 36 16.78 4.11 0.09
C ASP A 36 15.61 5.08 -0.16
N LYS A 37 14.75 4.73 -1.12
CA LYS A 37 13.64 5.56 -1.59
C LYS A 37 12.30 4.84 -1.37
N PRO A 38 11.35 5.42 -0.63
CA PRO A 38 10.05 4.79 -0.38
C PRO A 38 9.24 4.59 -1.66
N LEU A 39 8.43 3.53 -1.68
CA LEU A 39 7.37 3.37 -2.66
C LEU A 39 6.23 4.35 -2.36
N VAL A 40 5.54 4.77 -3.42
CA VAL A 40 4.30 5.52 -3.31
C VAL A 40 3.13 4.55 -3.44
N VAL A 41 2.41 4.34 -2.33
CA VAL A 41 1.28 3.43 -2.22
C VAL A 41 0.00 4.24 -2.24
N LYS A 42 -0.76 4.12 -3.33
CA LYS A 42 -1.95 4.93 -3.56
C LYS A 42 -3.23 4.14 -3.26
N GLN A 43 -4.16 4.76 -2.53
CA GLN A 43 -5.54 4.32 -2.46
C GLN A 43 -6.49 5.47 -2.79
N GLY A 44 -7.41 5.22 -3.71
CA GLY A 44 -8.48 6.16 -4.05
C GLY A 44 -9.71 5.93 -3.18
N PHE A 45 -10.37 7.02 -2.79
CA PHE A 45 -11.67 7.00 -2.13
C PHE A 45 -12.65 7.87 -2.89
N ASP A 46 -13.85 7.33 -3.10
CA ASP A 46 -14.97 8.04 -3.72
C ASP A 46 -15.60 8.98 -2.67
N PRO A 47 -15.63 10.31 -2.92
CA PRO A 47 -16.18 11.28 -1.98
C PRO A 47 -17.72 11.28 -1.92
N THR A 48 -18.44 10.51 -2.74
CA THR A 48 -19.92 10.50 -2.78
C THR A 48 -20.56 10.07 -1.45
N ARG A 49 -19.85 9.31 -0.62
CA ARG A 49 -20.26 9.02 0.77
C ARG A 49 -19.30 9.70 1.75
N PRO A 50 -19.82 10.45 2.73
CA PRO A 50 -18.99 11.19 3.68
C PRO A 50 -18.35 10.29 4.75
N ASP A 51 -18.80 9.04 4.89
CA ASP A 51 -18.46 8.16 6.01
C ASP A 51 -17.60 6.95 5.61
N LEU A 52 -16.57 6.71 6.41
CA LEU A 52 -15.78 5.48 6.37
C LEU A 52 -16.35 4.48 7.40
N HIS A 53 -17.01 3.43 6.93
CA HIS A 53 -17.43 2.32 7.79
C HIS A 53 -16.33 1.26 7.95
N ILE A 54 -16.54 0.31 8.86
CA ILE A 54 -15.55 -0.74 9.22
C ILE A 54 -15.09 -1.61 8.03
N GLY A 55 -15.89 -1.74 6.96
CA GLY A 55 -15.47 -2.44 5.74
C GLY A 55 -14.22 -1.85 5.06
N HIS A 56 -13.90 -0.57 5.29
CA HIS A 56 -12.68 0.05 4.77
C HIS A 56 -11.45 -0.23 5.63
N ALA A 57 -11.63 -0.72 6.86
CA ALA A 57 -10.55 -0.91 7.80
C ALA A 57 -9.48 -1.89 7.29
N VAL A 58 -9.86 -2.90 6.50
CA VAL A 58 -8.93 -3.89 5.94
C VAL A 58 -7.90 -3.22 5.02
N SER A 59 -8.37 -2.41 4.05
CA SER A 59 -7.46 -1.73 3.12
C SER A 59 -6.66 -0.62 3.79
N ILE A 60 -7.27 0.13 4.73
CA ILE A 60 -6.58 1.14 5.53
C ILE A 60 -5.49 0.50 6.42
N GLN A 61 -5.75 -0.67 7.01
CA GLN A 61 -4.72 -1.40 7.76
C GLN A 61 -3.58 -1.86 6.85
N LYS A 62 -3.87 -2.28 5.61
CA LYS A 62 -2.81 -2.60 4.64
C LYS A 62 -1.97 -1.37 4.30
N LEU A 63 -2.58 -0.18 4.14
CA LEU A 63 -1.83 1.06 3.99
C LEU A 63 -0.91 1.33 5.19
N ARG A 64 -1.40 1.11 6.41
CA ARG A 64 -0.58 1.20 7.62
C ARG A 64 0.60 0.23 7.60
N THR A 65 0.41 -1.01 7.14
CA THR A 65 1.51 -1.96 6.95
C THR A 65 2.60 -1.36 6.05
N PHE A 66 2.23 -0.73 4.93
CA PHE A 66 3.20 -0.06 4.05
C PHE A 66 3.92 1.11 4.74
N GLN A 67 3.24 1.89 5.58
CA GLN A 67 3.89 2.96 6.36
C GLN A 67 4.87 2.41 7.39
N GLU A 68 4.52 1.31 8.08
CA GLU A 68 5.38 0.64 9.05
C GLU A 68 6.61 0.00 8.38
N LEU A 69 6.49 -0.38 7.10
CA LEU A 69 7.61 -0.80 6.25
C LEU A 69 8.46 0.37 5.72
N GLY A 70 8.03 1.62 5.95
CA GLY A 70 8.77 2.82 5.60
C GLY A 70 8.38 3.45 4.26
N HIS A 71 7.24 3.07 3.67
CA HIS A 71 6.77 3.59 2.39
C HIS A 71 5.76 4.73 2.55
N ASP A 72 5.61 5.54 1.50
CA ASP A 72 4.72 6.70 1.49
C ASP A 72 3.33 6.29 1.04
N VAL A 73 2.33 6.58 1.88
CA VAL A 73 0.92 6.37 1.55
C VAL A 73 0.32 7.66 1.02
N VAL A 74 -0.33 7.57 -0.13
CA VAL A 74 -1.06 8.68 -0.76
C VAL A 74 -2.54 8.34 -0.84
N PHE A 75 -3.33 9.06 -0.05
CA PHE A 75 -4.79 8.98 -0.06
C PHE A 75 -5.34 9.95 -1.11
N VAL A 76 -6.09 9.43 -2.09
CA VAL A 76 -6.59 10.25 -3.22
C VAL A 76 -8.10 10.37 -3.16
N MET A 77 -8.59 11.61 -3.03
CA MET A 77 -10.01 11.93 -3.13
C MET A 77 -10.42 12.03 -4.60
N GLY A 78 -11.33 11.16 -5.05
CA GLY A 78 -11.80 11.08 -6.44
C GLY A 78 -12.85 12.13 -6.80
N THR A 79 -12.58 13.43 -6.62
CA THR A 79 -13.59 14.50 -6.83
C THR A 79 -13.92 14.80 -8.29
N PHE A 80 -13.09 14.36 -9.24
CA PHE A 80 -13.26 14.73 -10.65
C PHE A 80 -14.48 14.07 -11.32
N THR A 81 -14.81 12.84 -10.95
CA THR A 81 -15.92 12.05 -11.51
C THR A 81 -17.12 11.94 -10.55
N ALA A 82 -17.04 12.60 -9.40
CA ALA A 82 -18.00 12.51 -8.31
C ALA A 82 -19.33 13.23 -8.61
#